data_AF-A0A1A8QJ49-F1
#
_entry.id   AF-A0A1A8QJ49-F1
#
_cell.length_a   1.000
_cell.length_b   1.000
_cell.length_c   1.000
_cell.angle_alpha   90.00
_cell.angle_beta   90.00
_cell.angle_gamma   90.00
#
_symmetry.space_group_name_H-M   'P 1'
#
loop_
_entity.id
_entity.type
_entity.pdbx_description
1 polymer ?
#
loop_
_entity_poly.entity_id
_entity_poly.type
_entity_poly.pdbx_seq_one_letter_code
_entity_poly.pdbx_strand_id
1 'polypeptide(L)'
;KKKPLWLQFKRADPTTLSKDPIGIIFKDGDDLRQDMLILQILLIMESIWETESLDLCLLPYGCISTGNRIGMIEIVKDATTIANIQQSVVGSTGAF
;
A
#
# COMPACT_ATOMS: atom_id res chain seq x y z
N LYS A 1 4.57 12.52 -15.63
CA LYS A 1 4.54 11.23 -14.90
C LYS A 1 5.01 11.50 -13.47
N LYS A 2 4.28 11.03 -12.45
CA LYS A 2 4.70 11.17 -11.05
C LYS A 2 5.97 10.34 -10.80
N LYS A 3 6.83 10.78 -9.89
CA LYS A 3 8.07 10.10 -9.51
C LYS A 3 8.09 9.90 -8.00
N PRO A 4 7.36 8.91 -7.47
CA PRO A 4 7.33 8.65 -6.04
C PRO A 4 8.71 8.18 -5.55
N LEU A 5 9.04 8.48 -4.30
CA LEU A 5 10.26 7.99 -3.67
C LEU A 5 9.97 6.68 -2.93
N TRP A 6 10.77 5.65 -3.22
CA TRP A 6 10.76 4.39 -2.48
C TRP A 6 11.79 4.47 -1.36
N LEU A 7 11.34 4.50 -0.11
CA LEU A 7 12.19 4.63 1.06
C LEU A 7 12.15 3.35 1.90
N GLN A 8 13.30 2.96 2.46
CA GLN A 8 13.40 1.85 3.39
C GLN A 8 14.16 2.30 4.64
N PHE A 9 13.59 2.02 5.81
CA PHE A 9 14.14 2.41 7.10
C PHE A 9 14.46 1.19 7.95
N LYS A 10 15.54 1.28 8.72
CA LYS A 10 15.80 0.30 9.79
C LYS A 10 14.86 0.60 10.96
N ARG A 11 14.39 -0.46 11.63
CA ARG A 11 13.66 -0.28 12.88
C ARG A 11 14.58 0.30 13.95
N ALA A 12 14.09 1.31 14.67
CA ALA A 12 14.83 1.98 15.72
C ALA A 12 14.80 1.21 17.05
N ASP A 13 13.76 0.40 17.27
CA ASP A 13 13.57 -0.38 18.48
C ASP A 13 14.46 -1.65 18.46
N PRO A 14 15.39 -1.81 19.42
CA PRO A 14 16.28 -2.96 19.49
C PRO A 14 15.60 -4.25 19.98
N THR A 15 14.38 -4.17 20.54
CA THR A 15 13.65 -5.32 21.07
C THR A 15 12.84 -6.06 20.00
N THR A 16 12.71 -5.49 18.80
CA THR A 16 11.94 -6.09 17.73
C THR A 16 12.61 -7.35 17.18
N LEU A 17 11.87 -8.47 17.15
CA LEU A 17 12.32 -9.77 16.61
C LEU A 17 12.53 -9.75 15.09
N SER A 18 11.75 -8.95 14.36
CA SER A 18 11.82 -8.83 12.89
C SER A 18 12.90 -7.85 12.45
N LYS A 19 13.84 -8.33 11.63
CA LYS A 19 14.89 -7.52 11.00
C LYS A 19 14.43 -6.84 9.71
N ASP A 20 13.18 -7.02 9.32
CA ASP A 20 12.69 -6.48 8.06
C ASP A 20 12.66 -4.95 8.09
N PRO A 21 13.05 -4.29 6.98
CA PRO A 21 12.96 -2.84 6.89
C PRO A 21 11.50 -2.38 6.87
N ILE A 22 11.29 -1.15 7.32
CA ILE A 22 10.02 -0.43 7.14
C ILE A 22 10.06 0.23 5.77
N GLY A 23 9.18 -0.20 4.87
CA GLY A 23 9.05 0.37 3.53
C GLY A 23 7.98 1.46 3.49
N ILE A 24 8.33 2.62 2.93
CA ILE A 24 7.41 3.76 2.75
C ILE A 24 7.57 4.31 1.33
N ILE A 25 6.46 4.51 0.64
CA ILE A 25 6.41 5.31 -0.58
C ILE A 25 6.05 6.74 -0.21
N PHE A 26 6.94 7.69 -0.49
CA PHE A 26 6.62 9.12 -0.38
C PHE A 26 6.14 9.63 -1.74
N LYS A 27 4.97 10.25 -1.76
CA LYS A 27 4.37 10.81 -2.99
C LYS A 27 4.28 12.32 -2.88
N ASP A 28 4.75 12.98 -3.94
CA ASP A 28 4.56 14.42 -4.16
C ASP A 28 3.76 14.67 -5.44
N GLY A 29 2.77 15.54 -5.31
CA GLY A 29 1.86 15.99 -6.34
C GLY A 29 0.53 15.24 -6.40
N ASP A 30 0.29 14.21 -5.58
CA ASP A 30 -0.96 13.45 -5.55
C ASP A 30 -1.74 13.74 -4.27
N ASP A 31 -3.04 13.96 -4.40
CA ASP A 31 -3.93 14.20 -3.28
C ASP A 31 -4.41 12.89 -2.64
N LEU A 32 -3.68 12.42 -1.63
CA LEU A 32 -3.97 11.14 -0.96
C LEU A 32 -5.20 11.19 -0.03
N ARG A 33 -5.89 12.33 0.10
CA ARG A 33 -7.09 12.43 0.94
C ARG A 33 -8.22 11.53 0.42
N GLN A 34 -8.30 11.32 -0.90
CA GLN A 34 -9.27 10.40 -1.49
C GLN A 34 -8.91 8.94 -1.19
N ASP A 35 -7.65 8.54 -1.36
CA ASP A 35 -7.16 7.20 -1.03
C ASP A 35 -7.42 6.86 0.45
N MET A 36 -7.14 7.80 1.36
CA MET A 36 -7.43 7.67 2.79
C MET A 36 -8.91 7.38 3.06
N LEU A 37 -9.82 8.12 2.42
CA LEU A 37 -11.25 7.92 2.60
C LEU A 37 -11.69 6.52 2.16
N ILE A 38 -11.17 6.05 1.01
CA ILE A 38 -11.52 4.72 0.50
C ILE A 38 -10.98 3.62 1.42
N LEU A 39 -9.72 3.72 1.85
CA LEU A 39 -9.13 2.75 2.78
C LEU A 39 -9.90 2.70 4.11
N GLN A 40 -10.37 3.84 4.60
CA GLN A 40 -11.22 3.89 5.80
C GLN A 40 -12.58 3.21 5.58
N ILE A 41 -13.19 3.39 4.40
CA ILE A 41 -14.44 2.69 4.06
C ILE A 41 -14.21 1.18 4.02
N LEU A 42 -13.09 0.70 3.48
CA LEU A 42 -12.74 -0.73 3.47
C LEU A 42 -12.59 -1.30 4.88
N LEU A 43 -11.99 -0.56 5.82
CA LEU A 43 -11.91 -0.94 7.23
C LEU A 43 -13.30 -0.99 7.90
N ILE A 44 -14.20 -0.08 7.54
CA ILE A 44 -15.59 -0.13 8.02
C ILE A 44 -16.32 -1.35 7.46
N MET A 45 -16.12 -1.68 6.17
CA MET A 45 -16.68 -2.88 5.56
C MET A 45 -16.18 -4.16 6.23
N GLU A 46 -14.88 -4.23 6.53
CA GLU A 46 -14.27 -5.33 7.29
C GLU A 46 -14.95 -5.51 8.65
N SER A 47 -15.18 -4.42 9.39
CA SER A 47 -15.91 -4.46 10.67
C SER A 47 -17.35 -4.95 10.52
N ILE A 48 -18.06 -4.59 9.43
CA ILE A 48 -19.42 -5.07 9.15
C ILE A 48 -19.42 -6.58 8.82
N TRP A 49 -18.43 -7.06 8.07
CA TRP A 49 -18.33 -8.48 7.77
C TRP A 49 -17.94 -9.30 9.00
N GLU A 50 -17.10 -8.76 9.88
CA GLU A 50 -16.77 -9.39 11.15
C GLU A 50 -18.01 -9.62 12.03
N THR A 51 -19.01 -8.71 12.01
CA THR A 51 -20.28 -8.93 12.75
C THR A 51 -21.07 -10.13 12.23
N GLU A 52 -20.86 -10.49 10.96
CA GLU A 52 -21.46 -11.66 10.31
C GLU A 52 -20.51 -12.88 10.30
N SER A 53 -19.39 -12.81 11.05
CA SER A 53 -18.35 -13.86 11.09
C SER A 53 -17.72 -14.16 9.71
N LEU A 54 -17.64 -13.15 8.84
CA LEU A 54 -17.03 -13.23 7.53
C LEU A 54 -15.65 -12.56 7.53
N ASP A 55 -14.62 -13.32 7.19
CA ASP A 55 -13.28 -12.80 6.87
C ASP A 55 -13.08 -12.83 5.35
N LEU A 56 -13.03 -11.65 4.73
CA LEU A 56 -12.83 -11.49 3.29
C LEU A 56 -11.37 -11.19 2.92
N CYS A 57 -10.44 -11.25 3.88
CA CYS A 57 -9.01 -11.09 3.65
C CYS A 57 -8.64 -9.80 2.89
N LEU A 58 -9.28 -8.67 3.21
CA LEU A 58 -8.89 -7.38 2.64
C LEU A 58 -7.51 -6.96 3.15
N LEU A 59 -6.81 -6.14 2.36
CA LEU A 59 -5.51 -5.59 2.74
C LEU A 59 -5.50 -4.06 2.62
N PRO A 60 -6.22 -3.33 3.50
CA PRO A 60 -6.19 -1.87 3.54
C PRO A 60 -4.85 -1.38 4.09
N TYR A 61 -3.88 -1.18 3.18
CA TYR A 61 -2.55 -0.69 3.53
C TYR A 61 -2.58 0.75 4.06
N GLY A 62 -1.59 1.12 4.87
CA GLY A 62 -1.46 2.46 5.42
C GLY A 62 -1.31 3.54 4.34
N CYS A 63 -2.13 4.58 4.41
CA CYS A 63 -2.03 5.76 3.55
C CYS A 63 -2.33 7.00 4.38
N ILE A 64 -1.47 8.01 4.30
CA ILE A 64 -1.65 9.25 5.04
C ILE A 64 -1.22 10.46 4.20
N SER A 65 -2.13 11.42 4.06
CA SER A 65 -1.83 12.75 3.55
C SER A 65 -1.12 13.55 4.64
N THR A 66 0.08 14.05 4.34
CA THR A 66 0.89 14.82 5.28
C THR A 66 0.90 16.31 4.97
N GLY A 67 0.22 16.72 3.88
CA GLY A 67 0.14 18.11 3.45
C GLY A 67 -0.52 18.25 2.07
N ASN A 68 -0.43 19.44 1.48
CA ASN A 68 -1.05 19.73 0.19
C ASN A 68 -0.43 18.87 -0.93
N ARG A 69 -1.19 17.88 -1.42
CA ARG A 69 -0.78 16.92 -2.46
C ARG A 69 0.52 16.17 -2.14
N ILE A 70 0.82 16.00 -0.85
CA ILE A 70 1.94 15.18 -0.39
C ILE A 70 1.44 14.16 0.64
N GLY A 71 2.11 13.03 0.70
CA GLY A 71 1.82 12.01 1.69
C GLY A 71 2.66 10.76 1.56
N MET A 72 2.33 9.79 2.40
CA MET A 72 3.06 8.54 2.56
C MET A 72 2.13 7.36 2.40
N ILE A 73 2.62 6.30 1.77
CA ILE A 73 1.91 5.04 1.56
C ILE A 73 2.79 3.90 2.08
N GLU A 74 2.19 2.96 2.79
CA GLU A 74 2.83 1.74 3.25
C GLU A 74 3.19 0.83 2.07
N ILE A 75 4.37 0.22 2.14
CA ILE A 75 4.78 -0.80 1.18
C ILE A 75 4.37 -2.17 1.69
N VAL A 76 3.45 -2.80 0.98
CA VAL A 76 3.13 -4.21 1.17
C VAL A 76 4.33 -5.05 0.72
N LYS A 77 4.85 -5.87 1.63
CA LYS A 77 6.00 -6.75 1.37
C LYS A 77 5.61 -7.85 0.37
N ASP A 78 6.61 -8.29 -0.40
CA ASP A 78 6.47 -9.43 -1.34
C ASP A 78 5.33 -9.28 -2.35
N ALA A 79 4.94 -8.04 -2.65
CA ALA A 79 3.90 -7.70 -3.62
C ALA A 79 4.49 -7.28 -4.96
N THR A 80 3.83 -7.69 -6.05
CA THR A 80 4.10 -7.23 -7.41
C THR A 80 2.78 -6.91 -8.12
N THR A 81 2.81 -6.01 -9.09
CA THR A 81 1.60 -5.67 -9.85
C THR A 81 1.24 -6.81 -10.81
N ILE A 82 -0.05 -7.02 -11.07
CA ILE A 82 -0.51 -8.02 -12.04
C ILE A 82 0.10 -7.76 -13.44
N ALA A 83 0.23 -6.49 -13.82
CA ALA A 83 0.87 -6.10 -15.07
C ALA A 83 2.34 -6.53 -15.16
N ASN A 84 3.10 -6.46 -14.05
CA ASN A 84 4.49 -6.94 -14.02
C ASN A 84 4.57 -8.46 -14.16
N ILE A 85 3.64 -9.20 -13.56
CA ILE A 85 3.55 -10.66 -13.71
C ILE A 85 3.33 -11.01 -15.19
N GLN A 86 2.34 -10.37 -15.85
CA GLN A 86 2.07 -10.59 -17.27
C GLN A 86 3.27 -10.26 -18.16
N GLN A 87 3.90 -9.10 -17.92
CA GLN A 87 5.09 -8.69 -18.67
C GLN A 87 6.26 -9.66 -18.52
N SER A 88 6.43 -10.30 -17.35
CA SER A 88 7.51 -11.27 -17.13
C SER A 88 7.36 -12.55 -17.96
N VAL A 89 6.13 -12.91 -18.38
CA VAL A 89 5.84 -14.14 -19.13
C VAL A 89 5.68 -13.87 -20.64
N VAL A 90 4.94 -12.83 -21.01
CA VAL A 90 4.50 -12.58 -22.40
C VAL A 90 5.26 -11.41 -23.04
N GLY A 91 5.99 -10.64 -22.24
CA GLY A 91 6.62 -9.39 -22.67
C GLY A 91 5.64 -8.22 -22.70
N SER A 92 6.07 -7.08 -23.23
CA SER A 92 5.26 -5.84 -23.28
C SER A 92 4.20 -5.83 -24.38
N THR A 93 3.66 -7.00 -24.75
CA THR A 93 2.52 -7.08 -25.66
C THR A 93 1.24 -7.01 -24.82
N GLY A 94 0.33 -6.11 -25.18
CA GLY A 94 -0.98 -5.98 -24.51
C GLY A 94 -1.94 -7.12 -24.86
N ALA A 95 -1.43 -8.35 -24.94
CA ALA A 95 -2.14 -9.54 -25.38
C ALA A 95 -3.05 -10.15 -24.29
N PHE A 96 -3.26 -9.44 -23.17
CA PHE A 96 -4.25 -9.69 -22.13
C PHE A 96 -4.67 -8.37 -21.47
#